data_AF-A0A2N2LZX2-F1
#
_entry.id   AF-A0A2N2LZX2-F1
#
_cell.length_a   1.000
_cell.length_b   1.000
_cell.length_c   1.000
_cell.angle_alpha   90.00
_cell.angle_beta   90.00
_cell.angle_gamma   90.00
#
_symmetry.space_group_name_H-M   'P 1'
#
loop_
_entity.id
_entity.type
_entity.pdbx_description
1 polymer ?
#
loop_
_entity_poly.entity_id
_entity_poly.type
_entity_poly.pdbx_seq_one_letter_code
_entity_poly.pdbx_strand_id
1 'polypeptide(L)'
;MLSELANYLTRIEELHSQTTTPIQVLPVDMINRRLFDQDSGSDFTPFAILVAHISEVEQFWICEKAGIVPSHRNINPEFKTITHDNIDFTRPLSQTSMITNKIFINLSSEKLDEN
;
A
#
# COMPACT_ATOMS: atom_id res chain seq x y z
N MET A 1 -14.49 1.35 23.58
CA MET A 1 -13.04 1.34 23.34
C MET A 1 -12.81 0.37 22.19
N LEU A 2 -12.23 0.82 21.08
CA LEU A 2 -11.89 -0.09 19.97
C LEU A 2 -10.79 -1.05 20.46
N SER A 3 -10.81 -2.30 19.99
CA SER A 3 -9.66 -3.18 20.19
C SER A 3 -8.44 -2.60 19.49
N GLU A 4 -7.24 -2.97 19.94
CA GLU A 4 -6.00 -2.50 19.32
C GLU A 4 -5.92 -2.87 17.83
N LEU A 5 -6.32 -4.09 17.46
CA LEU A 5 -6.48 -4.52 16.07
C LEU A 5 -7.42 -3.62 15.27
N ALA A 6 -8.57 -3.24 15.85
CA ALA A 6 -9.51 -2.36 15.17
C ALA A 6 -8.93 -0.94 14.98
N ASN A 7 -8.15 -0.44 15.94
CA ASN A 7 -7.46 0.85 15.82
C ASN A 7 -6.40 0.81 14.70
N TYR A 8 -5.60 -0.26 14.63
CA TYR A 8 -4.63 -0.44 13.54
C TYR A 8 -5.30 -0.54 12.18
N LEU A 9 -6.40 -1.30 12.06
CA LEU A 9 -7.16 -1.41 10.82
C LEU A 9 -7.67 -0.04 10.35
N THR A 10 -8.29 0.74 11.24
CA THR A 10 -8.77 2.10 10.91
C THR A 10 -7.63 3.00 10.42
N ARG A 11 -6.45 2.95 11.06
CA ARG A 11 -5.29 3.73 10.62
C ARG A 11 -4.78 3.32 9.24
N ILE A 12 -4.77 2.02 8.94
CA ILE A 12 -4.39 1.53 7.62
C ILE A 12 -5.39 2.00 6.55
N GLU A 13 -6.69 1.94 6.84
CA GLU A 13 -7.74 2.42 5.95
C GLU A 13 -7.65 3.94 5.70
N GLU A 14 -7.33 4.72 6.74
CA GLU A 14 -7.05 6.15 6.60
C GLU A 14 -5.83 6.40 5.69
N LEU A 15 -4.75 5.64 5.84
CA LEU A 15 -3.57 5.74 4.98
C LEU A 15 -3.88 5.36 3.53
N HIS A 16 -4.73 4.35 3.30
CA HIS A 16 -5.21 4.00 1.96
C HIS A 16 -6.01 5.14 1.33
N SER A 17 -6.88 5.77 2.10
CA SER A 17 -7.66 6.93 1.66
C SER A 17 -6.74 8.11 1.29
N GLN A 18 -5.75 8.42 2.14
CA GLN A 18 -4.76 9.47 1.86
C GLN A 18 -3.92 9.16 0.61
N THR A 19 -3.57 7.89 0.41
CA THR A 19 -2.82 7.44 -0.77
C THR A 19 -3.66 7.50 -2.04
N THR A 20 -4.98 7.30 -1.94
CA THR A 20 -5.86 7.27 -3.12
C THR A 20 -6.49 8.59 -3.49
N THR A 21 -6.63 9.51 -2.54
CA THR A 21 -7.22 10.84 -2.77
C THR A 21 -6.55 11.60 -3.92
N PRO A 22 -5.20 11.66 -4.03
CA PRO A 22 -4.55 12.36 -5.13
C PRO A 22 -4.90 11.80 -6.52
N ILE A 23 -5.18 10.51 -6.64
CA ILE A 23 -5.51 9.84 -7.91
C ILE A 23 -6.80 10.38 -8.50
N GLN A 24 -7.75 10.78 -7.64
CA GLN A 24 -9.05 11.27 -8.08
C GLN A 24 -8.94 12.58 -8.87
N VAL A 25 -7.83 13.32 -8.69
CA VAL A 25 -7.64 14.66 -9.27
C VAL A 25 -6.44 14.74 -10.20
N LEU A 26 -5.51 13.78 -10.15
CA LEU A 26 -4.31 13.79 -10.98
C LEU A 26 -4.55 13.10 -12.33
N PRO A 27 -4.13 13.72 -13.44
CA PRO A 27 -4.02 13.05 -14.73
C PRO A 27 -3.05 11.85 -14.70
N VAL A 28 -3.33 10.81 -15.49
CA VAL A 28 -2.51 9.58 -15.56
C VAL A 28 -1.05 9.84 -15.93
N ASP A 29 -0.79 10.84 -16.78
CA ASP A 29 0.57 11.25 -17.13
C ASP A 29 1.32 11.84 -15.93
N MET A 30 0.66 12.61 -15.06
CA MET A 30 1.25 13.11 -13.81
C MET A 30 1.55 11.99 -12.82
N ILE A 31 0.68 10.97 -12.78
CA ILE A 31 0.85 9.81 -11.90
C ILE A 31 2.11 8.99 -12.27
N ASN A 32 2.38 8.83 -13.56
CA ASN A 32 3.54 8.07 -14.05
C ASN A 32 4.83 8.91 -14.16
N ARG A 33 4.74 10.23 -13.98
CA ARG A 33 5.86 11.14 -14.21
C ARG A 33 6.85 11.12 -13.04
N ARG A 34 8.14 11.02 -13.38
CA ARG A 34 9.23 11.33 -12.45
C ARG A 34 9.30 12.84 -12.28
N LEU A 35 9.11 13.31 -11.04
CA LEU A 35 9.27 14.73 -10.72
C LEU A 35 10.74 14.99 -10.38
N PHE A 36 11.24 16.14 -10.80
CA PHE A 36 12.59 16.60 -10.49
C PHE A 36 12.47 17.82 -9.61
N ASP A 37 13.15 17.79 -8.47
CA ASP A 37 13.40 18.98 -7.69
C ASP A 37 14.73 19.58 -8.13
N GLN A 38 14.66 20.78 -8.70
CA GLN A 38 15.83 21.49 -9.20
C GLN A 38 16.75 21.94 -8.06
N ASP A 39 16.23 22.09 -6.84
CA ASP A 39 16.99 22.61 -5.70
C ASP A 39 17.72 21.48 -4.93
N SER A 40 17.17 20.26 -4.92
CA SER A 40 17.80 19.11 -4.25
C SER A 40 18.55 18.16 -5.20
N GLY A 41 18.46 18.37 -6.52
CA GLY A 41 19.06 17.50 -7.52
C GLY A 41 18.57 16.04 -7.44
N SER A 42 17.43 15.82 -6.78
CA SER A 42 16.90 14.49 -6.47
C SER A 42 15.69 14.18 -7.34
N ASP A 43 15.70 12.96 -7.88
CA ASP A 43 14.60 12.41 -8.65
C ASP A 43 13.54 11.85 -7.70
N PHE A 44 12.31 12.35 -7.77
CA PHE A 44 11.21 11.76 -7.02
C PHE A 44 10.61 10.57 -7.76
N THR A 45 10.41 9.49 -7.01
CA THR A 45 9.72 8.29 -7.48
C THR A 45 8.34 8.63 -8.03
N PRO A 46 7.99 8.18 -9.25
CA PRO A 46 6.63 8.27 -9.78
C PRO A 46 5.58 7.77 -8.78
N PHE A 47 4.43 8.43 -8.75
CA PHE A 47 3.36 8.07 -7.81
C PHE A 47 2.85 6.64 -8.03
N ALA A 48 2.85 6.16 -9.29
CA ALA A 48 2.57 4.75 -9.62
C ALA A 48 3.48 3.76 -8.91
N ILE A 49 4.77 4.06 -8.84
CA ILE A 49 5.72 3.20 -8.15
C ILE A 49 5.50 3.29 -6.64
N LEU A 50 5.19 4.47 -6.10
CA LEU A 50 4.92 4.62 -4.66
C LEU A 50 3.70 3.80 -4.21
N VAL A 51 2.62 3.80 -4.98
CA VAL A 51 1.42 3.05 -4.62
C VAL A 51 1.60 1.54 -4.78
N ALA A 52 2.33 1.11 -5.81
CA ALA A 52 2.77 -0.29 -5.90
C ALA A 52 3.62 -0.69 -4.69
N HIS A 53 4.59 0.16 -4.30
CA HIS A 53 5.44 -0.06 -3.14
C HIS A 53 4.65 -0.22 -1.85
N ILE A 54 3.73 0.70 -1.57
CA ILE A 54 2.88 0.63 -0.37
C ILE A 54 2.08 -0.67 -0.35
N SER A 55 1.44 -1.02 -1.47
CA SER A 55 0.58 -2.21 -1.57
C SER A 55 1.35 -3.51 -1.31
N GLU A 56 2.54 -3.64 -1.90
CA GLU A 56 3.41 -4.81 -1.76
C GLU A 56 4.02 -4.91 -0.36
N VAL A 57 4.50 -3.79 0.20
CA VAL A 57 5.10 -3.75 1.55
C VAL A 57 4.08 -4.07 2.63
N GLU A 58 2.88 -3.49 2.53
CA GLU A 58 1.80 -3.78 3.47
C GLU A 58 1.41 -5.25 3.43
N GLN A 59 1.13 -5.78 2.23
CA GLN A 59 0.75 -7.18 2.08
C GLN A 59 1.84 -8.11 2.62
N PHE A 60 3.11 -7.82 2.33
CA PHE A 60 4.24 -8.59 2.86
C PHE A 60 4.23 -8.63 4.38
N TRP A 61 4.24 -7.48 5.05
CA TRP A 61 4.37 -7.42 6.51
C TRP A 61 3.15 -7.97 7.23
N ILE A 62 1.95 -7.74 6.72
CA ILE A 62 0.72 -8.26 7.31
C ILE A 62 0.68 -9.78 7.19
N CYS A 63 0.98 -10.33 6.02
CA CYS A 63 1.05 -11.78 5.84
C CYS A 63 2.14 -12.40 6.71
N GLU A 64 3.32 -11.78 6.77
CA GLU A 64 4.45 -12.28 7.58
C GLU A 64 4.11 -12.30 9.06
N LYS A 65 3.56 -11.20 9.60
CA LYS A 65 3.16 -11.13 11.01
C LYS A 65 1.96 -12.01 11.34
N ALA A 66 1.08 -12.28 10.38
CA ALA A 66 0.01 -13.25 10.54
C ALA A 66 0.48 -14.72 10.38
N GLY A 67 1.75 -14.96 10.05
CA GLY A 67 2.28 -16.31 9.82
C GLY A 67 1.73 -16.99 8.55
N ILE A 68 1.31 -16.21 7.55
CA ILE A 68 0.72 -16.70 6.31
C ILE A 68 1.83 -16.89 5.27
N VAL A 69 2.04 -18.14 4.84
CA VAL A 69 3.09 -18.50 3.87
C VAL A 69 2.48 -18.84 2.49
N PRO A 70 3.05 -18.30 1.39
CA PRO A 70 4.22 -17.44 1.39
C PRO A 70 3.92 -15.94 1.22
N SER A 71 4.48 -15.14 2.14
CA SER A 71 4.64 -13.70 2.10
C SER A 71 5.77 -13.30 1.13
N HIS A 72 5.66 -13.61 -0.16
CA HIS A 72 6.68 -13.15 -1.12
C HIS A 72 6.40 -11.72 -1.59
N ARG A 73 7.40 -10.84 -1.44
CA ARG A 73 7.43 -9.52 -2.09
C ARG A 73 8.29 -9.57 -3.34
N ASN A 74 7.78 -9.08 -4.47
CA ASN A 74 8.57 -8.98 -5.70
C ASN A 74 8.92 -7.52 -6.01
N ILE A 75 10.17 -7.16 -5.71
CA ILE A 75 10.66 -5.77 -5.81
C ILE A 75 10.80 -5.33 -7.29
N ASN A 76 11.15 -6.24 -8.20
CA ASN A 76 11.47 -5.84 -9.58
C ASN A 76 10.28 -5.30 -10.38
N PRO A 77 9.07 -5.88 -10.31
CA PRO A 77 7.87 -5.32 -10.91
C PRO A 77 7.44 -3.99 -10.29
N GLU A 78 7.59 -3.84 -8.98
CA GLU A 78 7.20 -2.64 -8.22
C GLU A 78 7.78 -1.36 -8.83
N PHE A 79 9.10 -1.35 -9.06
CA PHE A 79 9.83 -0.20 -9.63
C PHE A 79 9.67 -0.05 -11.15
N LYS A 80 8.90 -0.93 -11.80
CA LYS A 80 8.55 -0.85 -13.22
C LYS A 80 7.06 -0.52 -13.41
N THR A 81 6.35 -0.22 -12.34
CA THR A 81 4.91 0.04 -12.39
C THR A 81 4.61 1.30 -13.21
N ILE A 82 3.72 1.13 -14.19
CA ILE A 82 3.12 2.19 -14.98
C ILE A 82 1.62 1.90 -14.99
N THR A 83 0.80 2.94 -14.77
CA THR A 83 -0.65 2.81 -14.87
C THR A 83 -1.18 3.37 -16.19
N HIS A 84 -2.22 2.75 -16.74
CA HIS A 84 -2.86 3.23 -17.97
C HIS A 84 -4.15 4.02 -17.69
N ASP A 85 -4.75 3.80 -16.52
CA ASP A 85 -5.89 4.55 -16.03
C ASP A 85 -5.92 4.56 -14.48
N ASN A 86 -6.91 5.24 -13.90
CA ASN A 86 -7.05 5.35 -12.44
C ASN A 86 -7.56 4.06 -11.77
N ILE A 87 -8.19 3.16 -12.53
CA ILE A 87 -8.72 1.89 -12.03
C ILE A 87 -7.57 0.89 -11.88
N ASP A 88 -6.72 0.78 -12.89
CA ASP A 88 -5.47 0.02 -12.88
C ASP A 88 -4.58 0.44 -11.70
N PHE A 89 -4.55 1.75 -11.42
CA PHE A 89 -3.72 2.31 -10.36
C PHE A 89 -4.19 1.93 -8.95
N THR A 90 -5.50 1.96 -8.69
CA THR A 90 -6.06 1.70 -7.34
C THR A 90 -6.23 0.22 -7.03
N ARG A 91 -6.19 -0.64 -8.05
CA ARG A 91 -6.41 -2.09 -7.93
C ARG A 91 -5.46 -2.77 -6.93
N PRO A 92 -4.13 -2.56 -6.97
CA PRO A 92 -3.22 -3.22 -6.02
C PRO A 92 -3.56 -2.89 -4.58
N LEU A 93 -3.77 -1.60 -4.28
CA LEU A 93 -4.07 -1.15 -2.93
C LEU A 93 -5.44 -1.65 -2.44
N SER A 94 -6.43 -1.72 -3.34
CA SER A 94 -7.75 -2.30 -3.03
C SER A 94 -7.65 -3.80 -2.71
N GLN A 95 -6.83 -4.54 -3.47
CA GLN A 95 -6.58 -5.96 -3.20
C GLN A 95 -5.86 -6.16 -1.87
N THR A 96 -4.82 -5.37 -1.60
CA THR A 96 -4.12 -5.37 -0.31
C THR A 96 -5.09 -5.05 0.82
N SER A 97 -5.94 -4.03 0.69
CA SER A 97 -6.96 -3.68 1.70
C SER A 97 -7.90 -4.83 2.02
N MET A 98 -8.35 -5.59 1.01
CA MET A 98 -9.19 -6.78 1.22
C MET A 98 -8.45 -7.88 1.98
N ILE A 99 -7.17 -8.11 1.66
CA ILE A 99 -6.31 -9.08 2.35
C ILE A 99 -6.09 -8.66 3.80
N THR A 100 -5.71 -7.40 4.02
CA THR A 100 -5.54 -6.77 5.33
C THR A 100 -6.79 -6.94 6.18
N ASN A 101 -7.95 -6.54 5.68
CA ASN A 101 -9.22 -6.70 6.38
C ASN A 101 -9.50 -8.16 6.76
N LYS A 102 -9.32 -9.09 5.81
CA LYS A 102 -9.53 -10.51 6.07
C LYS A 102 -8.60 -11.04 7.16
N ILE A 103 -7.35 -10.60 7.19
CA ILE A 103 -6.37 -11.02 8.19
C ILE A 103 -6.72 -10.45 9.56
N PHE A 104 -7.02 -9.15 9.64
CA PHE A 104 -7.33 -8.46 10.90
C PHE A 104 -8.61 -8.97 11.57
N ILE A 105 -9.62 -9.37 10.80
CA ILE A 105 -10.86 -9.97 11.34
C ILE A 105 -10.60 -11.35 11.97
N ASN A 106 -9.58 -12.07 11.51
CA ASN A 106 -9.28 -13.44 11.96
C ASN A 106 -8.10 -13.53 12.95
N LEU A 107 -7.36 -12.43 13.16
CA LEU A 107 -6.28 -12.35 14.14
C LEU A 107 -6.87 -12.26 15.56
N SER A 108 -6.37 -13.09 16.47
CA SER A 108 -6.60 -12.89 17.91
C SER A 108 -5.71 -11.76 18.41
N SER A 109 -6.14 -11.05 19.45
CA SER A 109 -5.31 -10.00 20.08
C SER A 109 -4.02 -10.57 20.69
N GLU A 110 -4.04 -11.84 21.12
CA GLU A 110 -2.89 -12.54 21.70
C GLU A 110 -1.72 -12.65 20.72
N LYS A 111 -2.00 -12.70 19.41
CA LYS A 111 -0.99 -12.71 18.36
C LYS A 111 -0.21 -11.40 18.23
N LEU A 112 -0.72 -10.28 18.77
CA LEU A 112 -0.01 -8.99 18.74
C LEU A 112 1.20 -8.96 19.68
N ASP A 113 1.17 -9.77 20.75
CA ASP A 113 2.21 -9.79 21.79
C ASP A 113 3.33 -10.80 21.48
N GLU A 114 3.15 -11.64 20.46
CA GLU A 114 4.13 -12.63 19.99
C GLU A 114 5.13 -11.94 19.03
N ASN A 115 6.35 -11.65 19.51
CA ASN A 115 7.43 -11.08 18.68
C ASN A 115 8.21 -12.12 17.87
#